data_AF-A0AAV9PM16-F1
#
_entry.id   AF-A0AAV9PM16-F1
#
_cell.length_a   1.000
_cell.length_b   1.000
_cell.length_c   1.000
_cell.angle_alpha   90.00
_cell.angle_beta   90.00
_cell.angle_gamma   90.00
#
_symmetry.space_group_name_H-M   'P 1'
#
loop_
_entity.id
_entity.type
_entity.pdbx_description
1 polymer ?
#
loop_
_entity_poly.entity_id
_entity_poly.type
_entity_poly.pdbx_seq_one_letter_code
_entity_poly.pdbx_strand_id
1 'polypeptide(L)'
;MAPSIVHLPNGMTLTVQPVFGGLSFKTNDLTSPHSAFPPGWTIILNSEDDAADHIPPTASMAAHTHAVHAENDPTTLPKKQDNKNHHVHRFRKPSLHNDHLFISSISNPSSSEFKPSSSPTRSIAMMLWATLWWYFHQPEPEPWLTTAASVDTPLEGRPKGEWRVNINREGIFKGKHLLPKLERMGLIASEDSSVGLDPEDGVGNAGEGWTKMFVSRKSFWQLDPRIYLFTLSPNHASSPFPSVSPASSRPASPNRGGASTPTHLPLGTRTPDHEPSTLSTLGSAPPHPLTRHNTPPGPYSSSSHLPTFYPPPPLQYTRTNGLRHPIRPKPPRQGETFYTRFIPSLNQYLSLRVASRSRQPCVHRGPTATGPTQNTEFRVPRSGAAGAATGSDALVPTLGNMGLADRLSTPPPPGSSGGAGAAGEDTPTTSMTDEQLLHRWMNLPRVSHSWGEHGPLSHQAAFLAANLTSTSSFPAIGLFDGKPFAYFELYWVRESALGAALGPGEVGEWDRGIHCLVGEQEFRGWERVRVWLSALVHWCLLSDMRCAGVWMEPRVDNLK
;
A
#
# COMPACT_ATOMS: atom_id res chain seq x y z
N MET A 1 5.53 13.25 23.37
CA MET A 1 4.91 12.20 22.52
C MET A 1 5.55 10.88 22.90
N ALA A 2 4.77 9.79 23.06
CA ALA A 2 5.34 8.48 23.34
C ALA A 2 5.89 7.85 22.04
N PRO A 3 6.86 6.91 22.12
CA PRO A 3 7.24 6.13 20.96
C PRO A 3 6.04 5.40 20.35
N SER A 4 5.97 5.36 19.01
CA SER A 4 4.89 4.68 18.29
C SER A 4 5.43 3.80 17.17
N ILE A 5 4.80 2.65 16.94
CA ILE A 5 5.11 1.78 15.81
C ILE A 5 4.18 2.11 14.65
N VAL A 6 4.76 2.29 13.47
CA VAL A 6 4.05 2.51 12.21
C VAL A 6 4.07 1.24 11.42
N HIS A 7 2.88 0.77 11.04
CA HIS A 7 2.69 -0.40 10.20
C HIS A 7 2.35 0.05 8.78
N LEU A 8 3.17 -0.35 7.82
CA LEU A 8 3.03 0.04 6.42
C LEU A 8 2.30 -1.04 5.61
N PRO A 9 1.60 -0.67 4.52
CA PRO A 9 0.88 -1.63 3.66
C PRO A 9 1.74 -2.77 3.08
N ASN A 10 3.04 -2.53 2.87
CA ASN A 10 3.97 -3.54 2.38
C ASN A 10 4.48 -4.50 3.48
N GLY A 11 3.97 -4.37 4.71
CA GLY A 11 4.33 -5.18 5.86
C GLY A 11 5.54 -4.70 6.65
N MET A 12 6.23 -3.65 6.19
CA MET A 12 7.33 -3.07 6.95
C MET A 12 6.81 -2.32 8.18
N THR A 13 7.62 -2.31 9.23
CA THR A 13 7.34 -1.54 10.44
C THR A 13 8.45 -0.53 10.72
N LEU A 14 8.04 0.66 11.15
CA LEU A 14 8.93 1.75 11.55
C LEU A 14 8.68 2.11 13.01
N THR A 15 9.74 2.36 13.77
CA THR A 15 9.65 2.92 15.11
C THR A 15 9.84 4.43 15.05
N VAL A 16 8.89 5.19 15.60
CA VAL A 16 8.95 6.65 15.71
C VAL A 16 9.24 7.04 17.14
N GLN A 17 10.31 7.82 17.36
CA GLN A 17 10.76 8.25 18.68
C GLN A 17 11.00 9.77 18.70
N PRO A 18 10.60 10.49 19.77
CA PRO A 18 10.98 11.88 19.94
C PRO A 18 12.49 12.04 20.08
N VAL A 19 13.04 13.04 19.42
CA VAL A 19 14.44 13.49 19.56
C VAL A 19 14.49 15.00 19.80
N PHE A 20 15.69 15.54 20.00
CA PHE A 20 15.85 16.98 20.18
C PHE A 20 15.35 17.74 18.93
N GLY A 21 14.36 18.61 19.11
CA GLY A 21 13.77 19.40 18.03
C GLY A 21 12.84 18.65 17.07
N GLY A 22 12.59 17.35 17.24
CA GLY A 22 11.80 16.61 16.23
C GLY A 22 11.50 15.14 16.55
N LEU A 23 11.39 14.34 15.49
CA LEU A 23 11.04 12.91 15.55
C LEU A 23 12.02 12.10 14.69
N SER A 24 12.47 10.97 15.22
CA SER A 24 13.31 9.99 14.51
C SER A 24 12.48 8.77 14.11
N PHE A 25 12.58 8.39 12.84
CA PHE A 25 12.01 7.18 12.25
C PHE A 25 13.13 6.16 12.10
N LYS A 26 12.92 4.94 12.58
CA LYS A 26 13.88 3.82 12.47
C LYS A 26 13.21 2.61 11.87
N THR A 27 13.88 1.97 10.93
CA THR A 27 13.39 0.74 10.29
C THR A 27 13.64 -0.44 11.22
N ASN A 28 12.60 -1.22 11.54
CA ASN A 28 12.74 -2.34 12.49
C ASN A 28 13.33 -3.60 11.87
N ASP A 29 13.20 -3.77 10.55
CA ASP A 29 13.67 -4.95 9.82
C ASP A 29 14.85 -4.59 8.89
N LEU A 30 16.02 -4.39 9.50
CA LEU A 30 17.26 -4.00 8.79
C LEU A 30 17.95 -5.18 8.10
N THR A 31 17.66 -6.41 8.52
CA THR A 31 18.34 -7.63 8.06
C THR A 31 17.63 -8.29 6.88
N SER A 32 16.42 -7.84 6.52
CA SER A 32 15.74 -8.30 5.33
C SER A 32 16.42 -7.76 4.06
N PRO A 33 16.83 -8.62 3.09
CA PRO A 33 17.39 -8.20 1.81
C PRO A 33 16.41 -7.40 0.93
N HIS A 34 15.21 -7.11 1.45
CA HIS A 34 14.15 -6.32 0.84
C HIS A 34 13.85 -5.00 1.57
N SER A 35 14.69 -4.56 2.52
CA SER A 35 14.45 -3.29 3.21
C SER A 35 14.33 -2.14 2.20
N ALA A 36 13.14 -1.54 2.14
CA ALA A 36 12.86 -0.39 1.28
C ALA A 36 13.49 0.90 1.85
N PHE A 37 13.61 1.01 3.17
CA PHE A 37 13.96 2.25 3.84
C PHE A 37 15.45 2.29 4.26
N PRO A 38 16.05 3.49 4.36
CA PRO A 38 17.31 3.64 5.08
C PRO A 38 17.15 3.21 6.56
N PRO A 39 18.26 2.96 7.28
CA PRO A 39 18.23 2.60 8.69
C PRO A 39 17.38 3.54 9.56
N GLY A 40 17.39 4.83 9.24
CA GLY A 40 16.49 5.79 9.83
C GLY A 40 16.62 7.18 9.23
N TRP A 41 15.70 8.07 9.61
CA TRP A 41 15.74 9.50 9.27
C TRP A 41 15.15 10.33 10.41
N THR A 42 15.51 11.61 10.47
CA THR A 42 14.99 12.56 11.45
C THR A 42 14.22 13.66 10.73
N ILE A 43 13.06 14.00 11.28
CA ILE A 43 12.25 15.14 10.86
C ILE A 43 12.22 16.19 11.96
N ILE A 44 12.06 17.44 11.55
CA ILE A 44 11.63 18.53 12.42
C ILE A 44 10.17 18.78 12.10
N LEU A 45 9.33 18.78 13.14
CA LEU A 45 7.91 19.03 13.06
C LEU A 45 7.55 20.01 14.16
N ASN A 46 7.08 21.19 13.76
CA ASN A 46 6.71 22.28 14.64
C ASN A 46 5.31 22.77 14.29
N SER A 47 4.66 23.43 15.23
CA SER A 47 3.37 24.07 15.03
C SER A 47 3.51 25.57 15.29
N GLU A 48 2.79 26.37 14.53
CA GLU A 48 2.70 27.82 14.67
C GLU A 48 1.38 28.19 15.37
N ASP A 49 1.45 29.08 16.35
CA ASP A 49 0.25 29.59 17.03
C ASP A 49 -0.45 30.65 16.16
N ASP A 50 -1.78 30.61 16.08
CA ASP A 50 -2.53 31.61 15.31
C ASP A 50 -2.40 32.99 15.97
N ALA A 51 -2.31 34.05 15.16
CA ALA A 51 -2.26 35.44 15.66
C ALA A 51 -3.48 35.84 16.52
N ALA A 52 -4.57 35.07 16.49
CA ALA A 52 -5.78 35.26 17.28
C ALA A 52 -5.70 34.62 18.70
N ASP A 53 -4.78 33.68 18.94
CA ASP A 53 -4.64 32.99 20.23
C ASP A 53 -3.96 33.87 21.30
N HIS A 54 -3.46 35.05 20.91
CA HIS A 54 -2.75 35.99 21.78
C HIS A 54 -3.57 37.21 22.25
N ILE A 55 -4.90 37.19 22.17
CA ILE A 55 -5.72 38.21 22.85
C ILE A 55 -5.96 37.75 24.31
N PRO A 56 -5.28 38.31 25.33
CA PRO A 56 -5.66 38.03 26.71
C PRO A 56 -7.11 38.48 26.96
N PRO A 57 -7.90 37.77 27.79
CA PRO A 57 -9.33 38.04 27.97
C PRO A 57 -9.70 39.41 28.61
N THR A 58 -8.75 40.33 28.77
CA THR A 58 -8.91 41.52 29.62
C THR A 58 -8.65 42.86 28.92
N ALA A 59 -8.39 42.89 27.60
CA ALA A 59 -8.01 44.14 26.92
C ALA A 59 -9.06 44.71 25.92
N SER A 60 -10.34 44.36 26.07
CA SER A 60 -11.41 44.90 25.20
C SER A 60 -12.46 45.71 25.96
N MET A 61 -12.05 46.64 26.83
CA MET A 61 -12.97 47.61 27.46
C MET A 61 -12.22 48.89 27.87
N ALA A 62 -11.52 49.58 26.96
CA ALA A 62 -11.18 51.02 27.11
C ALA A 62 -10.38 51.56 25.91
N ALA A 63 -11.02 51.86 24.80
CA ALA A 63 -10.45 52.78 23.81
C ALA A 63 -11.56 53.45 22.97
N HIS A 64 -12.47 54.15 23.65
CA HIS A 64 -13.46 55.01 23.00
C HIS A 64 -13.50 56.37 23.69
N THR A 65 -12.40 57.13 23.69
CA THR A 65 -12.49 58.59 23.88
C THR A 65 -11.22 59.27 23.41
N HIS A 66 -11.40 60.10 22.38
CA HIS A 66 -10.60 61.22 21.89
C HIS A 66 -10.12 61.09 20.44
N ALA A 67 -11.09 61.27 19.53
CA ALA A 67 -10.83 61.85 18.22
C ALA A 67 -10.79 63.38 18.39
N VAL A 68 -9.60 63.98 18.32
CA VAL A 68 -9.43 65.42 18.04
C VAL A 68 -8.21 65.60 17.14
N HIS A 69 -8.49 66.07 15.92
CA HIS A 69 -7.65 66.79 14.96
C HIS A 69 -6.11 66.81 15.15
N ALA A 70 -5.39 66.27 14.17
CA ALA A 70 -4.09 66.81 13.73
C ALA A 70 -3.89 66.52 12.23
N GLU A 71 -3.37 67.52 11.54
CA GLU A 71 -3.36 67.75 10.10
C GLU A 71 -2.41 66.85 9.30
N ASN A 72 -2.67 66.78 7.99
CA ASN A 72 -1.83 66.14 6.98
C ASN A 72 -0.44 66.79 6.86
N ASP A 73 0.63 66.02 7.11
CA ASP A 73 2.00 66.33 6.67
C ASP A 73 2.49 65.20 5.73
N PRO A 74 2.86 65.47 4.46
CA PRO A 74 3.18 64.43 3.48
C PRO A 74 4.66 63.97 3.50
N THR A 75 5.41 64.11 4.60
CA THR A 75 6.86 63.85 4.61
C THR A 75 7.36 62.76 5.57
N THR A 76 6.56 61.72 5.84
CA THR A 76 7.05 60.53 6.55
C THR A 76 7.00 59.26 5.69
N LEU A 77 8.18 58.77 5.32
CA LEU A 77 8.42 57.43 4.77
C LEU A 77 7.68 56.36 5.59
N PRO A 78 7.10 55.31 4.96
CA PRO A 78 6.41 54.27 5.70
C PRO A 78 7.44 53.51 6.56
N LYS A 79 7.32 53.66 7.88
CA LYS A 79 8.03 52.81 8.85
C LYS A 79 7.62 51.37 8.61
N LYS A 80 8.62 50.48 8.48
CA LYS A 80 8.49 49.03 8.42
C LYS A 80 7.38 48.56 9.37
N GLN A 81 6.37 47.88 8.82
CA GLN A 81 5.42 47.11 9.62
C GLN A 81 6.22 46.15 10.50
N ASP A 82 6.08 46.30 11.82
CA ASP A 82 6.65 45.41 12.80
C ASP A 82 6.21 43.97 12.50
N ASN A 83 7.21 43.09 12.35
CA ASN A 83 7.02 41.64 12.30
C ASN A 83 6.24 41.23 13.55
N LYS A 84 4.95 40.91 13.40
CA LYS A 84 4.23 40.15 14.41
C LYS A 84 4.93 38.80 14.50
N ASN A 85 5.68 38.60 15.58
CA ASN A 85 6.46 37.40 15.84
C ASN A 85 5.51 36.20 15.91
N HIS A 86 5.48 35.40 14.86
CA HIS A 86 4.77 34.14 14.89
C HIS A 86 5.53 33.20 15.83
N HIS A 87 4.85 32.68 16.85
CA HIS A 87 5.48 31.81 17.84
C HIS A 87 5.48 30.37 17.32
N VAL A 88 6.65 29.90 16.91
CA VAL A 88 6.85 28.50 16.51
C VAL A 88 7.17 27.68 17.75
N HIS A 89 6.35 26.68 18.04
CA HIS A 89 6.54 25.79 19.18
C HIS A 89 6.69 24.33 18.75
N ARG A 90 7.18 23.51 19.67
CA ARG A 90 7.38 22.07 19.45
C ARG A 90 6.03 21.38 19.24
N PHE A 91 5.91 20.57 18.18
CA PHE A 91 4.72 19.78 17.90
C PHE A 91 4.23 18.95 19.10
N ARG A 92 2.94 19.08 19.42
CA ARG A 92 2.26 18.32 20.49
C ARG A 92 1.12 17.47 19.96
N LYS A 93 0.29 18.07 19.10
CA LYS A 93 -0.86 17.48 18.41
C LYS A 93 -0.96 18.13 17.03
N PRO A 94 -1.59 17.46 16.04
CA PRO A 94 -1.85 18.07 14.75
C PRO A 94 -2.63 19.38 14.88
N SER A 95 -2.28 20.35 14.03
CA SER A 95 -3.09 21.54 13.75
C SER A 95 -3.78 21.40 12.38
N LEU A 96 -4.73 22.28 12.09
CA LEU A 96 -5.46 22.23 10.83
C LEU A 96 -4.58 22.67 9.64
N HIS A 97 -3.74 23.71 9.80
CA HIS A 97 -2.89 24.21 8.72
C HIS A 97 -1.56 24.84 9.15
N ASN A 98 -1.22 24.82 10.44
CA ASN A 98 -0.06 25.53 11.02
C ASN A 98 1.10 24.58 11.35
N ASP A 99 1.04 23.34 10.89
CA ASP A 99 2.12 22.38 11.10
C ASP A 99 3.16 22.50 9.99
N HIS A 100 4.42 22.60 10.38
CA HIS A 100 5.56 22.75 9.48
C HIS A 100 6.52 21.57 9.63
N LEU A 101 6.82 20.92 8.50
CA LEU A 101 7.59 19.69 8.42
C LEU A 101 8.77 19.84 7.47
N PHE A 102 9.94 19.36 7.89
CA PHE A 102 11.03 19.03 6.96
C PHE A 102 11.88 17.86 7.47
N ILE A 103 12.54 17.15 6.55
CA ILE A 103 13.51 16.09 6.91
C ILE A 103 14.87 16.77 7.17
N SER A 104 15.38 16.65 8.39
CA SER A 104 16.65 17.28 8.81
C SER A 104 17.87 16.42 8.52
N SER A 105 17.77 15.10 8.70
CA SER A 105 18.88 14.17 8.48
C SER A 105 18.41 12.78 8.07
N ILE A 106 19.28 12.05 7.36
CA ILE A 106 19.06 10.66 6.93
C ILE A 106 20.27 9.84 7.43
N SER A 107 20.01 8.72 8.08
CA SER A 107 21.03 7.76 8.47
C SER A 107 21.27 6.80 7.30
N ASN A 108 22.46 6.83 6.71
CA ASN A 108 22.81 5.93 5.61
C ASN A 108 23.40 4.61 6.14
N PRO A 109 23.09 3.46 5.53
CA PRO A 109 23.73 2.19 5.88
C PRO A 109 25.21 2.20 5.45
N SER A 110 25.98 1.22 5.94
CA SER A 110 27.37 1.04 5.52
C SER A 110 27.44 0.74 4.01
N SER A 111 28.38 1.36 3.30
CA SER A 111 28.57 1.17 1.85
C SER A 111 29.04 -0.23 1.46
N SER A 112 29.40 -1.07 2.44
CA SER A 112 29.77 -2.48 2.27
C SER A 112 28.56 -3.40 2.10
N GLU A 113 27.39 -3.04 2.65
CA GLU A 113 26.22 -3.94 2.71
C GLU A 113 25.15 -3.60 1.65
N PHE A 114 24.99 -2.33 1.27
CA PHE A 114 23.96 -1.88 0.34
C PHE A 114 24.51 -0.96 -0.75
N LYS A 115 24.02 -1.10 -1.99
CA LYS A 115 24.28 -0.09 -3.04
C LYS A 115 23.56 1.22 -2.65
N PRO A 116 24.16 2.39 -2.91
CA PRO A 116 23.45 3.65 -2.79
C PRO A 116 22.18 3.61 -3.64
N SER A 117 21.09 4.22 -3.14
CA SER A 117 19.80 4.18 -3.82
C SER A 117 19.94 4.67 -5.26
N SER A 118 19.40 3.90 -6.21
CA SER A 118 19.44 4.25 -7.64
C SER A 118 18.77 5.59 -7.94
N SER A 119 17.85 6.05 -7.08
CA SER A 119 17.23 7.38 -7.16
C SER A 119 17.10 8.02 -5.76
N PRO A 120 18.00 8.93 -5.38
CA PRO A 120 17.92 9.66 -4.11
C PRO A 120 16.58 10.38 -3.91
N THR A 121 16.02 10.95 -4.97
CA THR A 121 14.71 11.62 -4.93
C THR A 121 13.59 10.65 -4.55
N ARG A 122 13.57 9.43 -5.10
CA ARG A 122 12.52 8.46 -4.74
C ARG A 122 12.68 7.96 -3.31
N SER A 123 13.92 7.77 -2.84
CA SER A 123 14.18 7.44 -1.43
C SER A 123 13.61 8.52 -0.51
N ILE A 124 13.82 9.80 -0.85
CA ILE A 124 13.26 10.93 -0.11
C ILE A 124 11.73 10.96 -0.17
N ALA A 125 11.14 10.73 -1.35
CA ALA A 125 9.70 10.67 -1.51
C ALA A 125 9.08 9.55 -0.65
N MET A 126 9.72 8.38 -0.60
CA MET A 126 9.29 7.26 0.23
C MET A 126 9.38 7.57 1.73
N MET A 127 10.47 8.19 2.20
CA MET A 127 10.60 8.64 3.59
C MET A 127 9.52 9.67 3.95
N LEU A 128 9.31 10.68 3.09
CA LEU A 128 8.28 11.68 3.29
C LEU A 128 6.88 11.04 3.29
N TRP A 129 6.59 10.12 2.38
CA TRP A 129 5.33 9.38 2.35
C TRP A 129 5.10 8.57 3.63
N ALA A 130 6.12 7.87 4.14
CA ALA A 130 6.02 7.13 5.40
C ALA A 130 5.87 8.05 6.63
N THR A 131 6.49 9.22 6.61
CA THR A 131 6.28 10.26 7.62
C THR A 131 4.85 10.81 7.58
N LEU A 132 4.33 11.09 6.39
CA LEU A 132 2.94 11.56 6.20
C LEU A 132 1.93 10.47 6.58
N TRP A 133 2.24 9.21 6.31
CA TRP A 133 1.47 8.07 6.77
C TRP A 133 1.34 8.10 8.29
N TRP A 134 2.44 8.27 9.03
CA TRP A 134 2.39 8.41 10.49
C TRP A 134 1.60 9.65 10.93
N TYR A 135 1.81 10.80 10.27
CA TYR A 135 1.20 12.08 10.64
C TYR A 135 -0.33 12.05 10.46
N PHE A 136 -0.85 11.55 9.33
CA PHE A 136 -2.28 11.47 9.07
C PHE A 136 -3.00 10.31 9.78
N HIS A 137 -2.27 9.49 10.56
CA HIS A 137 -2.85 8.57 11.54
C HIS A 137 -2.96 9.18 12.94
N GLN A 138 -2.44 10.39 13.17
CA GLN A 138 -2.67 11.08 14.44
C GLN A 138 -4.15 11.44 14.62
N PRO A 139 -4.60 11.74 15.85
CA PRO A 139 -5.95 12.24 16.07
C PRO A 139 -6.24 13.47 15.20
N GLU A 140 -7.34 13.43 14.47
CA GLU A 140 -7.76 14.52 13.60
C GLU A 140 -7.97 15.81 14.43
N PRO A 141 -7.42 16.96 13.98
CA PRO A 141 -7.68 18.23 14.63
C PRO A 141 -9.13 18.67 14.43
N GLU A 142 -9.60 19.56 15.29
CA GLU A 142 -10.93 20.17 15.13
C GLU A 142 -11.05 20.80 13.73
N PRO A 143 -12.12 20.50 12.96
CA PRO A 143 -12.23 20.91 11.57
C PRO A 143 -12.58 22.40 11.41
N TRP A 144 -12.87 23.09 12.51
CA TRP A 144 -13.46 24.42 12.51
C TRP A 144 -12.38 25.50 12.58
N LEU A 145 -12.43 26.43 11.63
CA LEU A 145 -11.55 27.59 11.59
C LEU A 145 -12.11 28.72 12.47
N THR A 146 -11.22 29.33 13.26
CA THR A 146 -11.53 30.55 14.01
C THR A 146 -10.88 31.73 13.28
N THR A 147 -11.72 32.54 12.64
CA THR A 147 -11.31 33.78 11.97
C THR A 147 -11.93 34.97 12.70
N ALA A 148 -11.43 36.18 12.45
CA ALA A 148 -12.03 37.39 13.02
C ALA A 148 -13.54 37.51 12.70
N ALA A 149 -13.99 36.96 11.56
CA ALA A 149 -15.38 36.95 11.16
C ALA A 149 -16.21 35.79 11.78
N SER A 150 -15.56 34.70 12.22
CA SER A 150 -16.26 33.52 12.76
C SER A 150 -16.20 33.41 14.29
N VAL A 151 -15.58 34.37 14.98
CA VAL A 151 -15.41 34.36 16.44
C VAL A 151 -16.76 34.30 17.17
N ASP A 152 -17.74 35.10 16.74
CA ASP A 152 -19.09 35.16 17.30
C ASP A 152 -20.06 34.13 16.70
N THR A 153 -19.59 33.33 15.73
CA THR A 153 -20.41 32.30 15.09
C THR A 153 -20.40 31.02 15.95
N PRO A 154 -21.57 30.39 16.20
CA PRO A 154 -21.63 29.07 16.82
C PRO A 154 -20.73 28.07 16.12
N LEU A 155 -20.16 27.13 16.88
CA LEU A 155 -19.13 26.20 16.40
C LEU A 155 -19.53 25.46 15.11
N GLU A 156 -20.80 25.02 15.01
CA GLU A 156 -21.34 24.32 13.84
C GLU A 156 -21.47 25.18 12.58
N GLY A 157 -21.57 26.51 12.74
CA GLY A 157 -21.65 27.48 11.65
C GLY A 157 -20.30 28.02 11.21
N ARG A 158 -19.21 27.66 11.92
CA ARG A 158 -17.87 28.13 11.57
C ARG A 158 -17.40 27.50 10.25
N PRO A 159 -16.57 28.21 9.45
CA PRO A 159 -16.01 27.63 8.24
C PRO A 159 -15.16 26.41 8.59
N LYS A 160 -15.27 25.35 7.77
CA LYS A 160 -14.45 24.15 7.91
C LYS A 160 -13.15 24.33 7.14
N GLY A 161 -12.02 24.07 7.79
CA GLY A 161 -10.72 24.01 7.14
C GLY A 161 -10.34 22.59 6.75
N GLU A 162 -9.29 22.48 5.95
CA GLU A 162 -8.73 21.20 5.55
C GLU A 162 -7.49 20.88 6.38
N TRP A 163 -7.41 19.67 6.93
CA TRP A 163 -6.23 19.22 7.66
C TRP A 163 -5.04 19.04 6.69
N ARG A 164 -4.06 19.93 6.79
CA ARG A 164 -2.85 19.97 5.96
C ARG A 164 -1.59 20.26 6.77
N VAL A 165 -0.44 19.84 6.24
CA VAL A 165 0.89 20.11 6.78
C VAL A 165 1.76 20.80 5.73
N ASN A 166 2.47 21.84 6.14
CA ASN A 166 3.39 22.60 5.30
C ASN A 166 4.74 21.88 5.19
N ILE A 167 5.28 21.81 3.98
CA ILE A 167 6.58 21.20 3.67
C ILE A 167 7.59 22.33 3.46
N ASN A 168 8.39 22.60 4.50
CA ASN A 168 9.34 23.70 4.47
C ASN A 168 10.55 23.37 3.59
N ARG A 169 11.06 24.38 2.88
CA ARG A 169 12.29 24.30 2.09
C ARG A 169 13.53 24.36 2.99
N GLU A 170 13.65 23.39 3.88
CA GLU A 170 14.70 23.28 4.89
C GLU A 170 15.30 21.87 4.93
N GLY A 171 16.40 21.70 5.67
CA GLY A 171 17.13 20.43 5.72
C GLY A 171 17.47 19.89 4.33
N ILE A 172 17.03 18.66 4.04
CA ILE A 172 17.26 18.02 2.72
C ILE A 172 16.49 18.71 1.58
N PHE A 173 15.40 19.44 1.89
CA PHE A 173 14.52 20.08 0.90
C PHE A 173 15.09 21.39 0.34
N LYS A 174 16.25 21.86 0.84
CA LYS A 174 16.92 23.07 0.34
C LYS A 174 17.33 22.99 -1.13
N GLY A 175 17.54 21.78 -1.65
CA GLY A 175 17.99 21.54 -3.03
C GLY A 175 17.01 22.06 -4.08
N LYS A 176 17.54 22.75 -5.11
CA LYS A 176 16.74 23.45 -6.13
C LYS A 176 15.71 22.59 -6.87
N HIS A 177 15.99 21.30 -7.07
CA HIS A 177 15.16 20.43 -7.91
C HIS A 177 14.34 19.39 -7.15
N LEU A 178 14.44 19.35 -5.82
CA LEU A 178 13.81 18.27 -5.05
C LEU A 178 12.29 18.49 -4.92
N LEU A 179 11.85 19.66 -4.43
CA LEU A 179 10.43 19.99 -4.30
C LEU A 179 9.68 19.92 -5.65
N PRO A 180 10.21 20.45 -6.77
CA PRO A 180 9.59 20.25 -8.09
C PRO A 180 9.44 18.78 -8.50
N LYS A 181 10.37 17.90 -8.12
CA LYS A 181 10.25 16.47 -8.40
C LYS A 181 9.22 15.80 -7.50
N LEU A 182 9.11 16.20 -6.23
CA LEU A 182 8.10 15.67 -5.30
C LEU A 182 6.69 16.10 -5.70
N GLU A 183 6.51 17.32 -6.20
CA GLU A 183 5.25 17.82 -6.75
C GLU A 183 4.85 17.02 -8.00
N ARG A 184 5.77 16.82 -8.96
CA ARG A 184 5.52 15.96 -10.14
C ARG A 184 5.25 14.50 -9.80
N MET A 185 5.69 14.04 -8.64
CA MET A 185 5.36 12.72 -8.11
C MET A 185 4.01 12.68 -7.40
N GLY A 186 3.28 13.80 -7.31
CA GLY A 186 1.99 13.95 -6.65
C GLY A 186 2.04 14.03 -5.12
N LEU A 187 3.22 14.03 -4.51
CA LEU A 187 3.35 13.89 -3.05
C LEU A 187 3.09 15.20 -2.30
N ILE A 188 3.43 16.33 -2.91
CA ILE A 188 3.26 17.68 -2.36
C ILE A 188 2.59 18.58 -3.40
N ALA A 189 1.95 19.66 -2.96
CA ALA A 189 1.27 20.63 -3.82
C ALA A 189 1.65 22.07 -3.45
N SER A 190 1.38 23.00 -4.35
CA SER A 190 1.47 24.46 -4.15
C SER A 190 0.11 25.09 -4.47
N GLU A 191 -0.27 26.13 -3.73
CA GLU A 191 -1.43 26.97 -4.09
C GLU A 191 -1.07 27.97 -5.20
N ASP A 192 0.22 28.28 -5.36
CA ASP A 192 0.71 29.14 -6.42
C ASP A 192 0.84 28.34 -7.73
N SER A 193 -0.06 28.60 -8.67
CA SER A 193 -0.07 28.03 -10.01
C SER A 193 0.57 28.96 -11.05
N SER A 194 1.23 30.04 -10.63
CA SER A 194 1.86 30.98 -11.55
C SER A 194 3.15 30.40 -12.14
N VAL A 195 3.50 30.83 -13.34
CA VAL A 195 4.76 30.43 -14.01
C VAL A 195 5.98 31.13 -13.39
N GLY A 196 5.78 32.31 -12.79
CA GLY A 196 6.84 33.19 -12.33
C GLY A 196 7.37 34.13 -13.42
N LEU A 197 8.13 35.15 -13.00
CA LEU A 197 8.71 36.17 -13.88
C LEU A 197 10.21 35.94 -14.19
N ASP A 198 10.83 34.90 -13.62
CA ASP A 198 12.26 34.60 -13.79
C ASP A 198 12.53 33.95 -15.16
N PRO A 199 13.22 34.62 -16.09
CA PRO A 199 13.42 34.14 -17.46
C PRO A 199 14.46 33.00 -17.57
N GLU A 200 15.24 32.71 -16.53
CA GLU A 200 16.30 31.69 -16.53
C GLU A 200 15.89 30.43 -15.73
N ASP A 201 14.70 29.86 -15.99
CA ASP A 201 14.21 28.60 -15.38
C ASP A 201 14.28 28.56 -13.84
N GLY A 202 14.21 29.73 -13.18
CA GLY A 202 14.37 29.81 -11.73
C GLY A 202 15.81 29.53 -11.26
N VAL A 203 16.83 29.43 -12.09
CA VAL A 203 18.19 29.07 -11.62
C VAL A 203 18.77 30.14 -10.67
N GLY A 204 18.40 31.41 -10.86
CA GLY A 204 18.71 32.53 -9.97
C GLY A 204 17.81 32.60 -8.74
N ASN A 205 16.48 32.49 -8.93
CA ASN A 205 15.49 32.75 -7.87
C ASN A 205 14.51 31.58 -7.60
N ALA A 206 14.90 30.32 -7.85
CA ALA A 206 14.13 29.08 -7.62
C ALA A 206 13.65 28.89 -6.18
N GLY A 207 14.06 29.76 -5.26
CA GLY A 207 13.63 29.79 -3.87
C GLY A 207 12.16 30.15 -3.73
N GLU A 208 11.73 31.29 -4.30
CA GLU A 208 10.47 31.95 -3.93
C GLU A 208 9.23 31.12 -4.31
N GLY A 209 9.13 30.64 -5.55
CA GLY A 209 7.96 29.90 -6.04
C GLY A 209 7.76 28.51 -5.42
N TRP A 210 8.75 27.99 -4.68
CA TRP A 210 8.70 26.65 -4.07
C TRP A 210 8.82 26.69 -2.54
N THR A 211 8.42 27.80 -1.92
CA THR A 211 8.45 27.96 -0.46
C THR A 211 7.18 27.50 0.24
N LYS A 212 6.01 27.60 -0.43
CA LYS A 212 4.68 27.34 0.14
C LYS A 212 4.14 25.99 -0.29
N MET A 213 4.91 24.93 -0.05
CA MET A 213 4.50 23.57 -0.36
C MET A 213 3.70 22.99 0.79
N PHE A 214 2.69 22.17 0.49
CA PHE A 214 1.89 21.49 1.52
C PHE A 214 1.41 20.11 1.07
N VAL A 215 0.91 19.34 2.02
CA VAL A 215 0.17 18.09 1.78
C VAL A 215 -1.12 18.12 2.58
N SER A 216 -2.26 17.90 1.92
CA SER A 216 -3.55 17.73 2.60
C SER A 216 -3.77 16.26 2.97
N ARG A 217 -4.55 16.02 4.03
CA ARG A 217 -4.98 14.67 4.37
C ARG A 217 -5.74 14.02 3.21
N LYS A 218 -6.64 14.78 2.56
CA LYS A 218 -7.48 14.29 1.48
C LYS A 218 -6.63 13.81 0.31
N SER A 219 -5.66 14.62 -0.13
CA SER A 219 -4.76 14.25 -1.22
C SER A 219 -3.89 13.05 -0.83
N PHE A 220 -3.35 13.01 0.39
CA PHE A 220 -2.51 11.89 0.85
C PHE A 220 -3.23 10.54 0.76
N TRP A 221 -4.50 10.45 1.18
CA TRP A 221 -5.27 9.21 1.11
C TRP A 221 -5.75 8.84 -0.30
N GLN A 222 -5.48 9.67 -1.30
CA GLN A 222 -5.69 9.34 -2.71
C GLN A 222 -4.39 8.93 -3.41
N LEU A 223 -3.27 8.93 -2.69
CA LEU A 223 -1.98 8.49 -3.22
C LEU A 223 -1.86 6.97 -3.16
N ASP A 224 -1.57 6.36 -4.30
CA ASP A 224 -1.32 4.93 -4.35
C ASP A 224 0.02 4.59 -3.67
N PRO A 225 0.02 3.79 -2.60
CA PRO A 225 1.24 3.42 -1.89
C PRO A 225 2.27 2.70 -2.78
N ARG A 226 1.86 2.05 -3.88
CA ARG A 226 2.76 1.38 -4.83
C ARG A 226 3.68 2.34 -5.57
N ILE A 227 3.35 3.63 -5.60
CA ILE A 227 4.21 4.69 -6.15
C ILE A 227 5.44 4.90 -5.26
N TYR A 228 5.27 4.79 -3.94
CA TYR A 228 6.27 5.22 -2.95
C TYR A 228 6.93 4.04 -2.23
N LEU A 229 6.23 2.92 -2.05
CA LEU A 229 6.74 1.72 -1.36
C LEU A 229 7.28 0.71 -2.39
N PHE A 230 8.60 0.72 -2.60
CA PHE A 230 9.31 -0.26 -3.43
C PHE A 230 10.62 -0.68 -2.76
N THR A 231 11.07 -1.91 -3.00
CA THR A 231 12.27 -2.46 -2.35
C THR A 231 13.54 -1.86 -2.94
N LEU A 232 14.58 -1.66 -2.13
CA LEU A 232 15.91 -1.30 -2.64
C LEU A 232 16.55 -2.52 -3.33
N SER A 233 17.38 -2.29 -4.34
CA SER A 233 18.11 -3.36 -5.03
C SER A 233 19.25 -3.89 -4.14
N PRO A 234 19.27 -5.19 -3.80
CA PRO A 234 20.37 -5.76 -3.02
C PRO A 234 21.69 -5.74 -3.79
N ASN A 235 22.81 -5.64 -3.06
CA ASN A 235 24.14 -5.67 -3.65
C ASN A 235 24.56 -7.12 -3.91
N HIS A 236 24.23 -7.68 -5.09
CA HIS A 236 24.75 -8.99 -5.48
C HIS A 236 26.23 -8.88 -5.86
N ALA A 237 27.14 -9.04 -4.90
CA ALA A 237 28.57 -9.23 -5.18
C ALA A 237 28.88 -10.64 -5.79
N SER A 238 27.87 -11.51 -5.95
CA SER A 238 28.06 -12.90 -6.41
C SER A 238 26.96 -13.44 -7.34
N SER A 239 26.25 -12.57 -8.09
CA SER A 239 25.39 -13.04 -9.18
C SER A 239 26.22 -13.20 -10.47
N PRO A 240 26.26 -14.39 -11.11
CA PRO A 240 26.89 -14.55 -12.43
C PRO A 240 26.08 -13.89 -13.55
N PHE A 241 24.93 -13.28 -13.26
CA PHE A 241 24.08 -12.57 -14.21
C PHE A 241 24.17 -11.06 -14.04
N PRO A 242 24.41 -10.28 -15.13
CA PRO A 242 24.35 -8.82 -15.07
C PRO A 242 22.94 -8.34 -14.74
N SER A 243 22.81 -7.37 -13.82
CA SER A 243 21.54 -6.73 -13.44
C SER A 243 21.03 -5.71 -14.46
N VAL A 244 21.31 -5.92 -15.74
CA VAL A 244 20.89 -5.03 -16.84
C VAL A 244 19.89 -5.81 -17.69
N SER A 245 18.74 -5.20 -17.97
CA SER A 245 17.74 -5.78 -18.88
C SER A 245 18.39 -6.09 -20.24
N PRO A 246 18.04 -7.20 -20.92
CA PRO A 246 18.71 -7.63 -22.17
C PRO A 246 18.31 -6.82 -23.41
N ALA A 247 17.93 -5.55 -23.24
CA ALA A 247 17.65 -4.66 -24.35
C ALA A 247 18.03 -3.21 -23.99
N SER A 248 19.10 -2.70 -24.60
CA SER A 248 19.32 -1.27 -24.74
C SER A 248 18.28 -0.74 -25.73
N SER A 249 17.12 -0.30 -25.24
CA SER A 249 16.15 0.42 -26.06
C SER A 249 16.68 1.84 -26.34
N ARG A 250 17.55 1.97 -27.35
CA ARG A 250 17.72 3.24 -28.06
C ARG A 250 16.67 3.33 -29.18
N PRO A 251 15.86 4.39 -29.27
CA PRO A 251 15.18 4.71 -30.50
C PRO A 251 16.17 5.46 -31.40
N ALA A 252 16.71 4.81 -32.41
CA ALA A 252 17.35 5.52 -33.52
C ALA A 252 16.26 5.80 -34.58
N SER A 253 15.87 7.07 -34.69
CA SER A 253 15.03 7.61 -35.77
C SER A 253 15.71 7.44 -37.16
N PRO A 254 14.97 7.50 -38.27
CA PRO A 254 15.38 6.91 -39.54
C PRO A 254 16.32 7.82 -40.33
N ASN A 255 17.41 7.26 -40.85
CA ASN A 255 18.26 7.96 -41.82
C ASN A 255 17.87 7.59 -43.26
N ARG A 256 17.68 8.63 -44.08
CA ARG A 256 17.48 8.61 -45.54
C ARG A 256 18.80 8.29 -46.27
N GLY A 257 18.69 7.51 -47.34
CA GLY A 257 19.70 7.32 -48.41
C GLY A 257 20.62 6.12 -48.18
N GLY A 258 20.92 5.24 -49.13
CA GLY A 258 20.59 5.14 -50.55
C GLY A 258 21.06 3.76 -51.07
N ALA A 259 20.45 3.32 -52.18
CA ALA A 259 20.81 2.26 -53.14
C ALA A 259 21.91 1.22 -52.81
N SER A 260 21.58 -0.08 -52.85
CA SER A 260 21.81 -1.00 -54.00
C SER A 260 21.80 -2.49 -53.59
N THR A 261 20.98 -3.26 -54.31
CA THR A 261 20.78 -4.74 -54.45
C THR A 261 22.06 -5.55 -54.81
N PRO A 262 22.03 -6.91 -54.96
CA PRO A 262 21.66 -7.98 -54.03
C PRO A 262 22.63 -9.23 -54.10
N THR A 263 22.19 -10.37 -53.54
CA THR A 263 22.46 -11.80 -53.94
C THR A 263 23.55 -12.70 -53.29
N HIS A 264 23.09 -13.93 -52.99
CA HIS A 264 23.74 -15.27 -53.10
C HIS A 264 24.39 -15.99 -51.89
N LEU A 265 23.79 -17.13 -51.50
CA LEU A 265 24.43 -18.36 -50.93
C LEU A 265 25.15 -19.15 -52.07
N PRO A 266 25.94 -20.26 -51.91
CA PRO A 266 25.94 -21.28 -50.84
C PRO A 266 27.28 -22.06 -50.53
N LEU A 267 27.18 -23.04 -49.60
CA LEU A 267 27.79 -24.41 -49.51
C LEU A 267 29.31 -24.71 -49.71
N GLY A 268 29.92 -25.50 -48.79
CA GLY A 268 31.16 -26.28 -49.06
C GLY A 268 31.76 -27.04 -47.85
N THR A 269 32.10 -28.32 -48.04
CA THR A 269 32.51 -29.36 -47.05
C THR A 269 33.95 -29.89 -47.25
N ARG A 270 34.52 -30.55 -46.19
CA ARG A 270 35.69 -31.49 -46.08
C ARG A 270 37.08 -30.90 -45.77
N THR A 271 38.04 -31.46 -44.99
CA THR A 271 38.32 -32.69 -44.16
C THR A 271 39.66 -32.41 -43.33
N PRO A 272 40.44 -33.35 -42.70
CA PRO A 272 40.61 -33.43 -41.24
C PRO A 272 42.08 -33.42 -40.70
N ASP A 273 42.23 -33.64 -39.38
CA ASP A 273 43.41 -34.13 -38.62
C ASP A 273 44.47 -33.15 -38.04
N HIS A 274 44.36 -32.84 -36.72
CA HIS A 274 45.42 -33.05 -35.71
C HIS A 274 44.92 -32.82 -34.25
N GLU A 275 45.20 -33.81 -33.40
CA GLU A 275 44.91 -34.07 -31.95
C GLU A 275 45.55 -33.07 -30.92
N PRO A 276 45.40 -33.22 -29.57
CA PRO A 276 44.18 -33.06 -28.74
C PRO A 276 44.45 -32.22 -27.46
N SER A 277 43.56 -31.32 -27.01
CA SER A 277 43.69 -30.73 -25.65
C SER A 277 42.37 -30.17 -25.11
N THR A 278 41.75 -30.96 -24.24
CA THR A 278 40.86 -30.56 -23.12
C THR A 278 39.84 -29.44 -23.39
N LEU A 279 38.67 -29.80 -23.91
CA LEU A 279 37.45 -28.99 -23.74
C LEU A 279 36.43 -29.79 -22.95
N SER A 280 36.17 -29.32 -21.74
CA SER A 280 35.17 -29.81 -20.81
C SER A 280 33.80 -29.84 -21.49
N THR A 281 33.21 -31.03 -21.54
CA THR A 281 31.85 -31.31 -21.92
C THR A 281 30.90 -30.25 -21.35
N LEU A 282 30.11 -29.62 -22.22
CA LEU A 282 28.88 -28.94 -21.81
C LEU A 282 28.02 -29.96 -21.07
N GLY A 283 28.09 -29.90 -19.74
CA GLY A 283 27.06 -30.48 -18.89
C GLY A 283 25.79 -29.71 -19.15
N SER A 284 24.86 -30.36 -19.85
CA SER A 284 23.44 -30.09 -19.78
C SER A 284 23.06 -29.99 -18.31
N ALA A 285 23.05 -28.77 -17.77
CA ALA A 285 22.55 -28.52 -16.44
C ALA A 285 21.08 -28.94 -16.40
N PRO A 286 20.67 -29.74 -15.40
CA PRO A 286 19.28 -30.14 -15.27
C PRO A 286 18.43 -28.86 -15.17
N PRO A 287 17.22 -28.83 -15.76
CA PRO A 287 16.32 -27.71 -15.54
C PRO A 287 16.07 -27.65 -14.03
N HIS A 288 16.60 -26.61 -13.37
CA HIS A 288 16.27 -26.34 -11.99
C HIS A 288 14.75 -26.27 -11.88
N PRO A 289 14.12 -26.94 -10.89
CA PRO A 289 12.70 -26.79 -10.69
C PRO A 289 12.48 -25.33 -10.30
N LEU A 290 11.94 -24.55 -11.23
CA LEU A 290 11.14 -23.39 -10.87
C LEU A 290 10.12 -23.95 -9.88
N THR A 291 10.34 -23.72 -8.58
CA THR A 291 9.27 -23.82 -7.61
C THR A 291 8.22 -22.83 -8.09
N ARG A 292 7.26 -23.32 -8.89
CA ARG A 292 6.05 -22.58 -9.24
C ARG A 292 5.41 -22.29 -7.91
N HIS A 293 5.68 -21.10 -7.38
CA HIS A 293 4.94 -20.60 -6.24
C HIS A 293 3.50 -20.45 -6.75
N ASN A 294 2.60 -21.29 -6.24
CA ASN A 294 1.20 -21.31 -6.67
C ASN A 294 0.44 -20.02 -6.34
N THR A 295 1.04 -19.07 -5.61
CA THR A 295 0.48 -17.75 -5.28
C THR A 295 1.34 -16.65 -5.91
N PRO A 296 0.73 -15.69 -6.65
CA PRO A 296 1.43 -14.54 -7.21
C PRO A 296 2.08 -13.69 -6.11
N PRO A 297 3.21 -13.02 -6.41
CA PRO A 297 3.82 -12.09 -5.49
C PRO A 297 2.87 -10.92 -5.20
N GLY A 298 2.91 -10.36 -3.98
CA GLY A 298 2.01 -9.29 -3.55
C GLY A 298 2.18 -7.97 -4.32
N PRO A 299 1.30 -6.98 -4.10
CA PRO A 299 1.18 -5.78 -4.95
C PRO A 299 2.40 -4.84 -4.88
N TYR A 300 3.23 -5.00 -3.85
CA TYR A 300 4.47 -4.25 -3.63
C TYR A 300 5.73 -5.00 -4.11
N SER A 301 5.57 -6.18 -4.71
CA SER A 301 6.69 -6.97 -5.23
C SER A 301 7.05 -6.54 -6.64
N SER A 302 8.29 -6.07 -6.84
CA SER A 302 8.84 -5.71 -8.14
C SER A 302 10.23 -6.32 -8.30
N SER A 303 10.42 -7.14 -9.33
CA SER A 303 11.75 -7.66 -9.70
C SER A 303 12.71 -6.56 -10.16
N SER A 304 12.19 -5.45 -10.69
CA SER A 304 12.99 -4.29 -11.11
C SER A 304 13.30 -3.29 -9.99
N HIS A 305 12.79 -3.49 -8.77
CA HIS A 305 12.92 -2.52 -7.67
C HIS A 305 12.43 -1.09 -8.02
N LEU A 306 11.45 -0.98 -8.92
CA LEU A 306 10.81 0.29 -9.31
C LEU A 306 9.34 0.28 -8.83
N PRO A 307 8.71 1.45 -8.67
CA PRO A 307 7.29 1.54 -8.40
C PRO A 307 6.45 0.71 -9.37
N THR A 308 5.47 -0.03 -8.85
CA THR A 308 4.56 -0.90 -9.64
C THR A 308 3.29 -0.17 -10.08
N PHE A 309 3.37 1.15 -10.23
CA PHE A 309 2.25 1.99 -10.63
C PHE A 309 2.42 2.46 -12.07
N TYR A 310 1.35 2.36 -12.85
CA TYR A 310 1.27 2.85 -14.21
C TYR A 310 0.08 3.81 -14.31
N PRO A 311 0.26 4.99 -14.94
CA PRO A 311 -0.85 5.91 -15.13
C PRO A 311 -1.95 5.27 -15.99
N PRO A 312 -3.22 5.67 -15.82
CA PRO A 312 -4.33 5.17 -16.62
C PRO A 312 -4.05 5.37 -18.12
N PRO A 313 -4.23 4.34 -18.96
CA PRO A 313 -4.04 4.50 -20.40
C PRO A 313 -5.09 5.43 -21.00
N PRO A 314 -4.81 6.05 -22.16
CA PRO A 314 -5.80 6.81 -22.92
C PRO A 314 -7.11 6.03 -23.07
N LEU A 315 -8.23 6.73 -22.94
CA LEU A 315 -9.54 6.11 -22.88
C LEU A 315 -9.89 5.39 -24.19
N GLN A 316 -10.20 4.11 -24.10
CA GLN A 316 -10.68 3.28 -25.20
C GLN A 316 -12.02 2.66 -24.82
N TYR A 317 -12.86 2.40 -25.81
CA TYR A 317 -14.20 1.88 -25.61
C TYR A 317 -14.39 0.52 -26.26
N THR A 318 -15.27 -0.27 -25.67
CA THR A 318 -15.78 -1.51 -26.22
C THR A 318 -17.31 -1.54 -26.09
N ARG A 319 -17.93 -2.59 -26.63
CA ARG A 319 -19.36 -2.84 -26.51
C ARG A 319 -19.60 -4.27 -26.03
N THR A 320 -20.27 -4.43 -24.91
CA THR A 320 -20.72 -5.74 -24.39
C THR A 320 -22.22 -5.67 -24.15
N ASN A 321 -22.95 -6.74 -24.49
CA ASN A 321 -24.41 -6.81 -24.31
C ASN A 321 -25.19 -5.57 -24.84
N GLY A 322 -24.74 -5.00 -25.96
CA GLY A 322 -25.35 -3.81 -26.55
C GLY A 322 -24.98 -2.48 -25.88
N LEU A 323 -24.27 -2.49 -24.75
CA LEU A 323 -23.84 -1.31 -24.00
C LEU A 323 -22.40 -0.89 -24.34
N ARG A 324 -22.20 0.40 -24.61
CA ARG A 324 -20.86 1.00 -24.81
C ARG A 324 -20.27 1.44 -23.47
N HIS A 325 -19.07 0.97 -23.15
CA HIS A 325 -18.35 1.29 -21.92
C HIS A 325 -16.82 1.30 -22.16
N PRO A 326 -16.02 1.91 -21.25
CA PRO A 326 -14.58 1.84 -21.33
C PRO A 326 -14.05 0.40 -21.29
N ILE A 327 -12.93 0.16 -21.98
CA ILE A 327 -12.20 -1.10 -21.85
C ILE A 327 -11.68 -1.21 -20.42
N ARG A 328 -12.11 -2.26 -19.72
CA ARG A 328 -11.77 -2.50 -18.32
C ARG A 328 -10.39 -3.16 -18.18
N PRO A 329 -9.56 -2.76 -17.21
CA PRO A 329 -8.35 -3.51 -16.88
C PRO A 329 -8.71 -4.92 -16.41
N LYS A 330 -7.82 -5.89 -16.69
CA LYS A 330 -8.01 -7.24 -16.14
C LYS A 330 -7.93 -7.20 -14.62
N PRO A 331 -8.80 -7.95 -13.91
CA PRO A 331 -8.70 -8.06 -12.46
C PRO A 331 -7.39 -8.75 -12.04
N PRO A 332 -6.99 -8.61 -10.76
CA PRO A 332 -5.88 -9.38 -10.21
C PRO A 332 -6.13 -10.89 -10.33
N ARG A 333 -5.06 -11.69 -10.23
CA ARG A 333 -5.18 -13.15 -10.41
C ARG A 333 -5.88 -13.79 -9.22
N GLN A 334 -6.45 -14.98 -9.43
CA GLN A 334 -7.03 -15.77 -8.35
C GLN A 334 -6.04 -15.96 -7.18
N GLY A 335 -6.50 -15.69 -5.96
CA GLY A 335 -5.70 -15.75 -4.75
C GLY A 335 -4.72 -14.58 -4.54
N GLU A 336 -4.61 -13.64 -5.50
CA GLU A 336 -3.74 -12.47 -5.38
C GLU A 336 -4.34 -11.45 -4.41
N THR A 337 -3.57 -11.07 -3.39
CA THR A 337 -3.89 -9.93 -2.52
C THR A 337 -3.68 -8.63 -3.29
N PHE A 338 -4.72 -7.83 -3.43
CA PHE A 338 -4.67 -6.57 -4.19
C PHE A 338 -4.78 -5.33 -3.30
N TYR A 339 -5.09 -5.51 -2.01
CA TYR A 339 -5.17 -4.43 -1.04
C TYR A 339 -4.73 -4.93 0.35
N THR A 340 -3.96 -4.11 1.05
CA THR A 340 -3.54 -4.36 2.43
C THR A 340 -3.48 -3.04 3.19
N ARG A 341 -4.03 -2.99 4.39
CA ARG A 341 -3.95 -1.82 5.27
C ARG A 341 -3.91 -2.26 6.73
N PHE A 342 -3.02 -1.67 7.52
CA PHE A 342 -3.07 -1.80 8.97
C PHE A 342 -4.15 -0.88 9.56
N ILE A 343 -4.94 -1.40 10.50
CA ILE A 343 -6.03 -0.69 11.16
C ILE A 343 -5.64 -0.43 12.61
N PRO A 344 -5.22 0.79 12.99
CA PRO A 344 -4.73 1.07 14.34
C PRO A 344 -5.74 0.79 15.45
N SER A 345 -7.02 1.10 15.22
CA SER A 345 -8.09 0.90 16.21
C SER A 345 -8.36 -0.57 16.53
N LEU A 346 -8.03 -1.48 15.60
CA LEU A 346 -8.20 -2.93 15.78
C LEU A 346 -6.88 -3.62 16.10
N ASN A 347 -5.74 -2.97 15.84
CA ASN A 347 -4.41 -3.58 15.85
C ASN A 347 -4.33 -4.84 14.97
N GLN A 348 -4.87 -4.76 13.75
CA GLN A 348 -4.92 -5.86 12.78
C GLN A 348 -4.61 -5.36 11.37
N TYR A 349 -4.06 -6.23 10.52
CA TYR A 349 -4.03 -5.98 9.08
C TYR A 349 -5.32 -6.44 8.43
N LEU A 350 -5.97 -5.54 7.70
CA LEU A 350 -7.02 -5.88 6.75
C LEU A 350 -6.39 -6.13 5.38
N SER A 351 -6.70 -7.26 4.76
CA SER A 351 -6.28 -7.59 3.40
C SER A 351 -7.47 -8.00 2.54
N LEU A 352 -7.42 -7.69 1.25
CA LEU A 352 -8.39 -8.15 0.25
C LEU A 352 -7.65 -8.94 -0.83
N ARG A 353 -8.14 -10.13 -1.14
CA ARG A 353 -7.62 -10.96 -2.23
C ARG A 353 -8.72 -11.40 -3.18
N VAL A 354 -8.37 -11.71 -4.40
CA VAL A 354 -9.32 -12.34 -5.34
C VAL A 354 -9.64 -13.76 -4.85
N ALA A 355 -10.91 -14.15 -4.94
CA ALA A 355 -11.31 -15.52 -4.64
C ALA A 355 -10.67 -16.52 -5.63
N SER A 356 -10.60 -17.79 -5.26
CA SER A 356 -9.82 -18.80 -5.97
C SER A 356 -10.53 -20.14 -6.01
N ARG A 357 -10.46 -20.81 -7.16
CA ARG A 357 -10.90 -22.21 -7.32
C ARG A 357 -9.80 -23.22 -7.01
N SER A 358 -8.78 -22.81 -6.26
CA SER A 358 -7.75 -23.71 -5.77
C SER A 358 -8.38 -24.84 -4.97
N ARG A 359 -7.93 -26.08 -5.24
CA ARG A 359 -8.30 -27.27 -4.45
C ARG A 359 -7.68 -27.27 -3.05
N GLN A 360 -6.74 -26.35 -2.79
CA GLN A 360 -6.10 -26.14 -1.51
C GLN A 360 -6.45 -24.76 -0.97
N PRO A 361 -6.55 -24.59 0.36
CA PRO A 361 -6.75 -23.30 1.00
C PRO A 361 -5.74 -22.25 0.52
N CYS A 362 -6.19 -21.02 0.31
CA CYS A 362 -5.29 -19.93 -0.08
C CYS A 362 -4.46 -19.47 1.13
N VAL A 363 -3.16 -19.73 1.10
CA VAL A 363 -2.23 -19.32 2.16
C VAL A 363 -2.04 -17.81 2.15
N HIS A 364 -2.35 -17.14 3.26
CA HIS A 364 -2.04 -15.73 3.45
C HIS A 364 -0.53 -15.53 3.59
N ARG A 365 0.04 -14.68 2.73
CA ARG A 365 1.47 -14.28 2.77
C ARG A 365 1.68 -12.80 3.07
N GLY A 366 0.59 -12.08 3.36
CA GLY A 366 0.67 -10.67 3.74
C GLY A 366 1.11 -10.50 5.19
N PRO A 367 1.30 -9.25 5.62
CA PRO A 367 1.62 -8.96 7.01
C PRO A 367 0.46 -9.31 7.95
N THR A 368 0.81 -9.55 9.21
CA THR A 368 -0.08 -9.79 10.35
C THR A 368 0.41 -8.96 11.54
N ALA A 369 -0.49 -8.51 12.42
CA ALA A 369 -0.13 -7.62 13.52
C ALA A 369 0.71 -8.33 14.60
N THR A 370 0.35 -9.57 14.95
CA THR A 370 1.26 -10.49 15.60
C THR A 370 2.22 -11.00 14.51
N GLY A 371 3.52 -10.74 14.62
CA GLY A 371 4.53 -11.29 13.69
C GLY A 371 4.35 -12.81 13.51
N PRO A 372 5.01 -13.46 12.53
CA PRO A 372 4.70 -14.84 12.14
C PRO A 372 4.74 -15.75 13.37
N THR A 373 3.57 -16.03 13.94
CA THR A 373 3.44 -16.95 15.05
C THR A 373 3.81 -18.30 14.49
N GLN A 374 4.91 -18.85 15.00
CA GLN A 374 5.28 -20.25 14.91
C GLN A 374 4.02 -21.11 14.96
N ASN A 375 3.63 -21.68 13.82
CA ASN A 375 2.86 -22.91 13.69
C ASN A 375 2.91 -23.45 12.25
N THR A 376 3.99 -23.17 11.52
CA THR A 376 4.40 -24.00 10.38
C THR A 376 5.44 -24.98 10.89
N GLU A 377 4.98 -26.06 11.54
CA GLU A 377 5.76 -27.29 11.55
C GLU A 377 5.95 -27.72 10.08
N PHE A 378 7.09 -27.36 9.51
CA PHE A 378 7.61 -27.99 8.31
C PHE A 378 7.88 -29.45 8.64
N ARG A 379 6.87 -30.31 8.52
CA ARG A 379 7.06 -31.76 8.50
C ARG A 379 7.71 -32.12 7.17
N VAL A 380 9.04 -32.06 7.14
CA VAL A 380 9.84 -32.66 6.07
C VAL A 380 9.67 -34.18 6.18
N PRO A 381 9.23 -34.90 5.13
CA PRO A 381 9.24 -36.36 5.16
C PRO A 381 10.70 -36.83 5.13
N ARG A 382 11.17 -37.41 6.23
CA ARG A 382 12.44 -38.13 6.30
C ARG A 382 12.37 -39.36 5.37
N SER A 383 12.87 -39.23 4.16
CA SER A 383 13.36 -40.36 3.37
C SER A 383 14.70 -40.81 3.96
N GLY A 384 14.78 -42.06 4.39
CA GLY A 384 16.00 -42.65 4.92
C GLY A 384 17.09 -42.77 3.86
N ALA A 385 18.30 -42.36 4.20
CA ALA A 385 19.54 -42.83 3.62
C ALA A 385 20.66 -42.59 4.64
N ALA A 386 21.35 -43.67 5.00
CA ALA A 386 22.53 -43.70 5.85
C ALA A 386 23.74 -43.06 5.14
N GLY A 387 24.66 -42.46 5.89
CA GLY A 387 25.97 -42.05 5.34
C GLY A 387 26.81 -41.12 6.22
N ALA A 388 27.68 -41.74 7.02
CA ALA A 388 29.06 -41.33 7.39
C ALA A 388 29.37 -39.94 7.99
N ALA A 389 29.69 -39.98 9.30
CA ALA A 389 30.75 -39.35 10.08
C ALA A 389 31.57 -38.16 9.53
N THR A 390 31.79 -37.15 10.38
CA THR A 390 33.09 -36.86 11.05
C THR A 390 32.86 -35.78 12.12
N GLY A 391 33.41 -36.00 13.32
CA GLY A 391 33.12 -35.21 14.51
C GLY A 391 34.26 -34.33 15.00
N SER A 392 33.97 -33.56 16.05
CA SER A 392 34.93 -33.17 17.07
C SER A 392 34.21 -32.96 18.41
N ASP A 393 34.75 -33.64 19.42
CA ASP A 393 34.37 -33.81 20.83
C ASP A 393 34.25 -32.48 21.63
N ALA A 394 33.74 -32.38 22.88
CA ALA A 394 33.89 -33.30 24.00
C ALA A 394 32.99 -32.95 25.21
N LEU A 395 32.57 -33.99 25.96
CA LEU A 395 32.67 -34.17 27.44
C LEU A 395 31.44 -34.79 28.17
N VAL A 396 31.50 -36.13 28.26
CA VAL A 396 31.39 -37.04 29.44
C VAL A 396 30.03 -37.27 30.15
N PRO A 397 29.73 -38.54 30.56
CA PRO A 397 28.38 -39.06 30.83
C PRO A 397 28.13 -39.40 32.32
N THR A 398 26.88 -39.71 32.67
CA THR A 398 26.55 -40.45 33.89
C THR A 398 25.54 -41.57 33.58
N LEU A 399 25.91 -42.79 33.98
CA LEU A 399 25.14 -44.02 33.87
C LEU A 399 23.90 -44.01 34.78
N GLY A 400 22.87 -44.74 34.35
CA GLY A 400 22.01 -45.48 35.27
C GLY A 400 20.50 -45.29 35.07
N ASN A 401 19.90 -46.07 34.17
CA ASN A 401 18.93 -47.10 34.58
C ASN A 401 18.39 -47.86 33.37
N MET A 402 18.74 -49.14 33.30
CA MET A 402 18.05 -50.15 32.50
C MET A 402 16.75 -50.55 33.22
N GLY A 403 15.65 -50.55 32.48
CA GLY A 403 14.39 -51.15 32.89
C GLY A 403 13.65 -51.65 31.66
N LEU A 404 13.92 -52.90 31.29
CA LEU A 404 13.38 -53.59 30.13
C LEU A 404 12.41 -54.68 30.64
N ALA A 405 11.12 -54.47 30.41
CA ALA A 405 10.03 -55.45 30.46
C ALA A 405 8.77 -54.73 29.96
N ASP A 406 7.84 -55.27 29.19
CA ASP A 406 7.73 -56.49 28.40
C ASP A 406 6.53 -56.19 27.47
N ARG A 407 6.52 -56.76 26.27
CA ARG A 407 5.44 -56.59 25.30
C ARG A 407 4.28 -57.52 25.68
N LEU A 408 3.03 -57.08 25.54
CA LEU A 408 1.89 -57.92 25.12
C LEU A 408 0.66 -57.08 24.70
N SER A 409 0.45 -57.07 23.38
CA SER A 409 -0.79 -57.10 22.57
C SER A 409 -2.15 -56.61 23.11
N THR A 410 -2.82 -55.73 22.35
CA THR A 410 -4.24 -55.88 21.92
C THR A 410 -4.54 -55.01 20.67
N PRO A 411 -5.33 -55.50 19.67
CA PRO A 411 -5.70 -54.75 18.46
C PRO A 411 -7.04 -54.00 18.63
N PRO A 412 -7.33 -52.94 17.83
CA PRO A 412 -8.62 -52.25 17.88
C PRO A 412 -9.68 -52.96 17.02
N PRO A 413 -10.98 -52.84 17.35
CA PRO A 413 -12.07 -53.53 16.66
C PRO A 413 -12.46 -52.84 15.34
N PRO A 414 -13.13 -53.56 14.40
CA PRO A 414 -13.54 -53.01 13.12
C PRO A 414 -15.00 -52.51 13.12
N GLY A 415 -15.25 -51.46 12.33
CA GLY A 415 -16.55 -51.23 11.68
C GLY A 415 -17.57 -50.38 12.43
N SER A 416 -17.66 -49.10 12.07
CA SER A 416 -18.97 -48.49 11.83
C SER A 416 -18.91 -47.69 10.53
N SER A 417 -19.89 -47.98 9.70
CA SER A 417 -20.12 -47.54 8.33
C SER A 417 -20.50 -46.08 8.22
N GLY A 418 -19.97 -45.43 7.17
CA GLY A 418 -20.60 -44.37 6.37
C GLY A 418 -21.65 -43.48 7.04
N GLY A 419 -21.20 -42.34 7.54
CA GLY A 419 -22.00 -41.14 7.67
C GLY A 419 -21.21 -39.99 7.05
N ALA A 420 -21.76 -39.36 6.02
CA ALA A 420 -21.24 -38.10 5.50
C ALA A 420 -21.32 -37.06 6.62
N GLY A 421 -20.19 -36.87 7.32
CA GLY A 421 -20.08 -35.88 8.38
C GLY A 421 -20.27 -34.49 7.81
N ALA A 422 -21.32 -33.82 8.24
CA ALA A 422 -21.46 -32.37 8.12
C ALA A 422 -20.13 -31.74 8.56
N ALA A 423 -19.57 -30.86 7.72
CA ALA A 423 -18.38 -30.09 8.08
C ALA A 423 -18.69 -29.31 9.36
N GLY A 424 -18.20 -29.80 10.49
CA GLY A 424 -18.47 -29.25 11.81
C GLY A 424 -18.10 -27.77 11.88
N GLU A 425 -18.81 -27.03 12.72
CA GLU A 425 -18.56 -25.62 13.04
C GLU A 425 -17.10 -25.36 13.47
N ASP A 426 -16.36 -26.40 13.89
CA ASP A 426 -14.99 -26.30 14.44
C ASP A 426 -13.85 -26.15 13.42
N THR A 427 -14.07 -26.31 12.11
CA THR A 427 -12.97 -26.13 11.14
C THR A 427 -12.63 -24.64 10.99
N PRO A 428 -11.37 -24.21 11.23
CA PRO A 428 -10.97 -22.81 11.06
C PRO A 428 -11.12 -22.33 9.61
N THR A 429 -11.54 -21.08 9.39
CA THR A 429 -11.69 -20.51 8.04
C THR A 429 -10.37 -20.46 7.26
N THR A 430 -9.23 -20.44 7.96
CA THR A 430 -7.89 -20.43 7.35
C THR A 430 -7.51 -21.74 6.68
N SER A 431 -8.17 -22.86 7.03
CA SER A 431 -7.92 -24.17 6.44
C SER A 431 -8.97 -24.59 5.40
N MET A 432 -9.85 -23.66 4.99
CA MET A 432 -10.90 -23.91 3.99
C MET A 432 -10.53 -23.39 2.60
N THR A 433 -11.02 -24.06 1.56
CA THR A 433 -11.05 -23.50 0.20
C THR A 433 -12.13 -22.41 0.09
N ASP A 434 -12.04 -21.54 -0.91
CA ASP A 434 -13.03 -20.47 -1.06
C ASP A 434 -14.42 -21.01 -1.42
N GLU A 435 -14.50 -22.16 -2.12
CA GLU A 435 -15.76 -22.86 -2.36
C GLU A 435 -16.39 -23.34 -1.04
N GLN A 436 -15.57 -23.86 -0.10
CA GLN A 436 -16.03 -24.27 1.23
C GLN A 436 -16.44 -23.07 2.10
N LEU A 437 -15.68 -21.96 2.04
CA LEU A 437 -16.03 -20.71 2.74
C LEU A 437 -17.38 -20.18 2.25
N LEU A 438 -17.58 -20.09 0.94
CA LEU A 438 -18.85 -19.65 0.36
C LEU A 438 -19.99 -20.59 0.73
N HIS A 439 -19.79 -21.91 0.64
CA HIS A 439 -20.79 -22.89 1.06
C HIS A 439 -21.17 -22.69 2.53
N ARG A 440 -20.20 -22.53 3.44
CA ARG A 440 -20.49 -22.26 4.85
C ARG A 440 -21.26 -20.95 5.02
N TRP A 441 -20.77 -19.86 4.44
CA TRP A 441 -21.33 -18.52 4.68
C TRP A 441 -22.70 -18.31 4.04
N MET A 442 -22.92 -18.78 2.81
CA MET A 442 -24.20 -18.62 2.10
C MET A 442 -25.33 -19.45 2.73
N ASN A 443 -25.00 -20.55 3.40
CA ASN A 443 -25.98 -21.37 4.11
C ASN A 443 -26.32 -20.83 5.52
N LEU A 444 -25.68 -19.76 5.98
CA LEU A 444 -26.10 -19.09 7.22
C LEU A 444 -27.47 -18.44 7.00
N PRO A 445 -28.49 -18.67 7.86
CA PRO A 445 -29.84 -18.14 7.65
C PRO A 445 -29.90 -16.64 7.39
N ARG A 446 -29.06 -15.87 8.10
CA ARG A 446 -28.93 -14.41 7.93
C ARG A 446 -28.38 -13.98 6.56
N VAL A 447 -27.45 -14.76 5.98
CA VAL A 447 -26.84 -14.47 4.68
C VAL A 447 -27.79 -14.94 3.59
N SER A 448 -28.29 -16.17 3.70
CA SER A 448 -29.27 -16.76 2.78
C SER A 448 -30.50 -15.88 2.60
N HIS A 449 -31.03 -15.28 3.67
CA HIS A 449 -32.17 -14.37 3.58
C HIS A 449 -31.93 -13.17 2.63
N SER A 450 -30.70 -12.65 2.58
CA SER A 450 -30.37 -11.48 1.76
C SER A 450 -29.85 -11.85 0.37
N TRP A 451 -29.04 -12.92 0.29
CA TRP A 451 -28.34 -13.33 -0.94
C TRP A 451 -29.08 -14.38 -1.74
N GLY A 452 -29.88 -15.25 -1.11
CA GLY A 452 -30.61 -16.33 -1.79
C GLY A 452 -29.74 -17.51 -2.26
N GLU A 453 -28.41 -17.42 -2.19
CA GLU A 453 -27.44 -18.38 -2.78
C GLU A 453 -27.10 -19.60 -1.88
N HIS A 454 -28.03 -20.00 -1.01
CA HIS A 454 -27.89 -21.22 -0.21
C HIS A 454 -28.02 -22.48 -1.08
N GLY A 455 -27.39 -23.57 -0.68
CA GLY A 455 -27.39 -24.80 -1.47
C GLY A 455 -26.20 -25.71 -1.20
N PRO A 456 -26.11 -26.84 -1.90
CA PRO A 456 -25.00 -27.80 -1.76
C PRO A 456 -23.70 -27.23 -2.33
N LEU A 457 -22.54 -27.74 -1.88
CA LEU A 457 -21.21 -27.27 -2.31
C LEU A 457 -21.02 -27.13 -3.84
N SER A 458 -21.67 -27.99 -4.64
CA SER A 458 -21.65 -27.89 -6.10
C SER A 458 -22.27 -26.60 -6.64
N HIS A 459 -23.28 -26.05 -5.95
CA HIS A 459 -23.88 -24.75 -6.23
C HIS A 459 -22.86 -23.64 -6.03
N GLN A 460 -22.14 -23.63 -4.90
CA GLN A 460 -21.14 -22.59 -4.64
C GLN A 460 -19.91 -22.71 -5.54
N ALA A 461 -19.55 -23.92 -5.97
CA ALA A 461 -18.52 -24.12 -6.98
C ALA A 461 -18.93 -23.51 -8.34
N ALA A 462 -20.20 -23.68 -8.75
CA ALA A 462 -20.75 -23.08 -9.97
C ALA A 462 -20.86 -21.56 -9.85
N PHE A 463 -21.37 -21.06 -8.72
CA PHE A 463 -21.47 -19.63 -8.40
C PHE A 463 -20.11 -18.93 -8.49
N LEU A 464 -19.08 -19.48 -7.82
CA LEU A 464 -17.74 -18.92 -7.84
C LEU A 464 -17.12 -18.97 -9.24
N ALA A 465 -17.36 -20.05 -10.00
CA ALA A 465 -16.88 -20.16 -11.37
C ALA A 465 -17.50 -19.09 -12.28
N ALA A 466 -18.82 -18.87 -12.20
CA ALA A 466 -19.50 -17.82 -12.95
C ALA A 466 -18.92 -16.44 -12.65
N ASN A 467 -18.77 -16.12 -11.36
CA ASN A 467 -18.20 -14.84 -10.90
C ASN A 467 -16.74 -14.63 -11.35
N LEU A 468 -15.91 -15.67 -11.34
CA LEU A 468 -14.52 -15.59 -11.83
C LEU A 468 -14.40 -15.42 -13.35
N THR A 469 -15.44 -15.81 -14.10
CA THR A 469 -15.49 -15.65 -15.56
C THR A 469 -16.22 -14.38 -16.00
N SER A 470 -16.77 -13.61 -15.06
CA SER A 470 -17.45 -12.35 -15.35
C SER A 470 -16.49 -11.31 -15.94
N THR A 471 -16.97 -10.55 -16.92
CA THR A 471 -16.24 -9.44 -17.53
C THR A 471 -16.54 -8.09 -16.85
N SER A 472 -17.62 -8.02 -16.08
CA SER A 472 -18.10 -6.79 -15.42
C SER A 472 -17.89 -6.80 -13.90
N SER A 473 -17.45 -7.91 -13.32
CA SER A 473 -17.20 -8.07 -11.88
C SER A 473 -16.04 -9.03 -11.62
N PHE A 474 -15.51 -9.00 -10.40
CA PHE A 474 -14.68 -10.09 -9.89
C PHE A 474 -14.94 -10.35 -8.40
N PRO A 475 -14.81 -11.61 -7.95
CA PRO A 475 -15.02 -12.00 -6.56
C PRO A 475 -13.78 -11.77 -5.69
N ALA A 476 -13.97 -11.28 -4.48
CA ALA A 476 -12.92 -11.05 -3.50
C ALA A 476 -13.26 -11.62 -2.11
N ILE A 477 -12.22 -11.92 -1.34
CA ILE A 477 -12.28 -12.39 0.04
C ILE A 477 -11.57 -11.39 0.94
N GLY A 478 -12.24 -10.99 2.03
CA GLY A 478 -11.67 -10.16 3.09
C GLY A 478 -10.98 -10.98 4.16
N LEU A 479 -9.83 -10.51 4.64
CA LEU A 479 -9.06 -11.15 5.70
C LEU A 479 -8.63 -10.15 6.77
N PHE A 480 -8.79 -10.50 8.05
CA PHE A 480 -8.12 -9.82 9.17
C PHE A 480 -6.99 -10.69 9.68
N ASP A 481 -5.76 -10.19 9.64
CA ASP A 481 -4.53 -10.93 9.97
C ASP A 481 -4.45 -12.31 9.29
N GLY A 482 -4.93 -12.40 8.05
CA GLY A 482 -4.95 -13.65 7.29
C GLY A 482 -6.13 -14.59 7.58
N LYS A 483 -7.03 -14.26 8.52
CA LYS A 483 -8.28 -15.00 8.76
C LYS A 483 -9.38 -14.54 7.81
N PRO A 484 -9.90 -15.39 6.89
CA PRO A 484 -11.02 -15.03 6.02
C PRO A 484 -12.29 -14.74 6.82
N PHE A 485 -13.00 -13.68 6.47
CA PHE A 485 -14.22 -13.25 7.20
C PHE A 485 -15.42 -12.88 6.32
N ALA A 486 -15.19 -12.46 5.07
CA ALA A 486 -16.21 -11.89 4.20
C ALA A 486 -15.94 -12.20 2.73
N TYR A 487 -17.02 -12.16 1.94
CA TYR A 487 -17.01 -12.25 0.49
C TYR A 487 -17.55 -10.95 -0.12
N PHE A 488 -16.94 -10.54 -1.23
CA PHE A 488 -17.28 -9.32 -1.94
C PHE A 488 -17.35 -9.56 -3.45
N GLU A 489 -18.23 -8.83 -4.14
CA GLU A 489 -18.21 -8.69 -5.60
C GLU A 489 -17.92 -7.23 -5.93
N LEU A 490 -16.80 -7.00 -6.63
CA LEU A 490 -16.37 -5.67 -7.05
C LEU A 490 -16.68 -5.52 -8.54
N TYR A 491 -17.70 -4.73 -8.86
CA TYR A 491 -18.24 -4.66 -10.22
C TYR A 491 -18.16 -3.25 -10.82
N TRP A 492 -18.40 -3.15 -12.12
CA TRP A 492 -18.53 -1.90 -12.87
C TRP A 492 -20.00 -1.55 -12.99
N VAL A 493 -20.42 -0.43 -12.40
CA VAL A 493 -21.86 -0.10 -12.29
C VAL A 493 -22.49 0.12 -13.64
N ARG A 494 -21.75 0.75 -14.56
CA ARG A 494 -22.22 0.98 -15.91
C ARG A 494 -22.63 -0.31 -16.62
N GLU A 495 -21.91 -1.41 -16.40
CA GLU A 495 -22.20 -2.73 -16.99
C GLU A 495 -23.18 -3.59 -16.17
N SER A 496 -23.69 -3.11 -15.04
CA SER A 496 -24.55 -3.89 -14.15
C SER A 496 -26.04 -3.62 -14.37
N ALA A 497 -26.89 -4.44 -13.75
CA ALA A 497 -28.32 -4.21 -13.70
C ALA A 497 -28.67 -2.87 -13.02
N LEU A 498 -27.89 -2.44 -12.01
CA LEU A 498 -28.06 -1.14 -11.37
C LEU A 498 -27.82 0.00 -12.37
N GLY A 499 -26.75 -0.08 -13.19
CA GLY A 499 -26.50 0.91 -14.23
C GLY A 499 -27.62 0.98 -15.27
N ALA A 500 -28.21 -0.16 -15.63
CA ALA A 500 -29.37 -0.19 -16.50
C ALA A 500 -30.61 0.46 -15.86
N ALA A 501 -30.81 0.31 -14.55
CA ALA A 501 -31.95 0.85 -13.82
C ALA A 501 -31.86 2.36 -13.58
N LEU A 502 -30.65 2.89 -13.31
CA LEU A 502 -30.43 4.33 -13.09
C LEU A 502 -30.53 5.15 -14.39
N GLY A 503 -30.33 4.51 -15.54
CA GLY A 503 -30.42 5.14 -16.85
C GLY A 503 -29.15 5.90 -17.27
N PRO A 504 -29.11 6.42 -18.51
CA PRO A 504 -27.94 7.08 -19.04
C PRO A 504 -27.67 8.42 -18.33
N GLY A 505 -26.43 8.63 -17.87
CA GLY A 505 -25.96 9.93 -17.35
C GLY A 505 -25.75 10.00 -15.84
N GLU A 506 -26.44 9.15 -15.06
CA GLU A 506 -26.29 9.09 -13.60
C GLU A 506 -25.02 8.34 -13.17
N VAL A 507 -24.63 7.32 -13.95
CA VAL A 507 -23.50 6.45 -13.64
C VAL A 507 -22.25 6.89 -14.40
N GLY A 508 -21.19 7.20 -13.66
CA GLY A 508 -19.88 7.52 -14.21
C GLY A 508 -19.29 6.36 -15.00
N GLU A 509 -18.43 6.67 -15.99
CA GLU A 509 -17.88 5.62 -16.85
C GLU A 509 -16.96 4.64 -16.10
N TRP A 510 -16.45 5.00 -14.94
CA TRP A 510 -15.52 4.22 -14.12
C TRP A 510 -16.07 3.89 -12.73
N ASP A 511 -17.35 4.17 -12.51
CA ASP A 511 -17.98 3.94 -11.22
C ASP A 511 -17.99 2.45 -10.86
N ARG A 512 -17.68 2.19 -9.59
CA ARG A 512 -17.59 0.84 -9.03
C ARG A 512 -18.80 0.54 -8.18
N GLY A 513 -19.19 -0.72 -8.14
CA GLY A 513 -20.21 -1.20 -7.22
C GLY A 513 -19.68 -2.31 -6.34
N ILE A 514 -20.31 -2.48 -5.17
CA ILE A 514 -19.91 -3.45 -4.16
C ILE A 514 -21.14 -4.25 -3.73
N HIS A 515 -21.09 -5.57 -3.92
CA HIS A 515 -21.90 -6.49 -3.13
C HIS A 515 -21.04 -7.12 -2.03
N CYS A 516 -21.60 -7.34 -0.86
CA CYS A 516 -20.86 -7.88 0.28
C CYS A 516 -21.70 -8.79 1.17
N LEU A 517 -21.03 -9.79 1.75
CA LEU A 517 -21.51 -10.53 2.91
C LEU A 517 -20.37 -10.71 3.90
N VAL A 518 -20.69 -10.58 5.18
CA VAL A 518 -19.80 -10.98 6.27
C VAL A 518 -20.23 -12.37 6.70
N GLY A 519 -19.36 -13.37 6.61
CA GLY A 519 -19.64 -14.76 6.96
C GLY A 519 -19.39 -15.06 8.44
N GLU A 520 -18.37 -14.43 9.02
CA GLU A 520 -17.93 -14.69 10.38
C GLU A 520 -18.53 -13.70 11.39
N GLN A 521 -19.10 -14.21 12.49
CA GLN A 521 -19.85 -13.41 13.45
C GLN A 521 -18.98 -12.40 14.21
N GLU A 522 -17.74 -12.75 14.53
CA GLU A 522 -16.79 -11.90 15.27
C GLU A 522 -16.35 -10.65 14.49
N PHE A 523 -16.55 -10.65 13.15
CA PHE A 523 -16.16 -9.56 12.26
C PHE A 523 -17.33 -8.66 11.84
N ARG A 524 -18.49 -8.85 12.46
CA ARG A 524 -19.66 -7.96 12.33
C ARG A 524 -19.56 -6.77 13.30
N GLY A 525 -20.51 -5.85 13.22
CA GLY A 525 -20.58 -4.65 14.07
C GLY A 525 -20.20 -3.38 13.31
N TRP A 526 -20.84 -2.26 13.64
CA TRP A 526 -20.69 -0.99 12.91
C TRP A 526 -19.23 -0.52 12.88
N GLU A 527 -18.49 -0.78 13.97
CA GLU A 527 -17.08 -0.43 14.10
C GLU A 527 -16.21 -1.17 13.08
N ARG A 528 -16.51 -2.44 12.77
CA ARG A 528 -15.79 -3.22 11.76
C ARG A 528 -16.30 -2.93 10.36
N VAL A 529 -17.61 -2.75 10.17
CA VAL A 529 -18.22 -2.40 8.88
C VAL A 529 -17.60 -1.12 8.33
N ARG A 530 -17.51 -0.07 9.15
CA ARG A 530 -16.86 1.19 8.74
C ARG A 530 -15.41 0.96 8.27
N VAL A 531 -14.67 0.07 8.93
CA VAL A 531 -13.28 -0.23 8.58
C VAL A 531 -13.16 -0.94 7.23
N TRP A 532 -13.82 -2.08 7.05
CA TRP A 532 -13.64 -2.87 5.82
C TRP A 532 -14.36 -2.25 4.63
N LEU A 533 -15.48 -1.57 4.82
CA LEU A 533 -16.18 -0.89 3.73
C LEU A 533 -15.38 0.31 3.24
N SER A 534 -14.83 1.13 4.15
CA SER A 534 -13.95 2.24 3.76
C SER A 534 -12.71 1.75 3.02
N ALA A 535 -12.18 0.57 3.36
CA ALA A 535 -11.06 -0.04 2.64
C ALA A 535 -11.42 -0.47 1.21
N LEU A 536 -12.61 -1.03 0.99
CA LEU A 536 -13.11 -1.35 -0.35
C LEU A 536 -13.31 -0.08 -1.18
N VAL A 537 -13.98 0.93 -0.62
CA VAL A 537 -14.18 2.24 -1.28
C VAL A 537 -12.83 2.87 -1.63
N HIS A 538 -11.89 2.87 -0.67
CA HIS A 538 -10.54 3.38 -0.89
C HIS A 538 -9.84 2.63 -2.03
N TRP A 539 -9.91 1.30 -2.07
CA TRP A 539 -9.38 0.54 -3.20
C TRP A 539 -10.06 0.89 -4.52
N CYS A 540 -11.39 1.01 -4.57
CA CYS A 540 -12.11 1.38 -5.78
C CYS A 540 -11.61 2.71 -6.37
N LEU A 541 -11.40 3.71 -5.52
CA LEU A 541 -10.88 5.03 -5.92
C LEU A 541 -9.41 5.00 -6.35
N LEU A 542 -8.56 4.20 -5.68
CA LEU A 542 -7.15 4.06 -6.05
C LEU A 542 -6.93 3.18 -7.29
N SER A 543 -7.82 2.22 -7.54
CA SER A 543 -7.66 1.26 -8.63
C SER A 543 -7.71 1.92 -10.01
N ASP A 544 -8.48 3.00 -10.14
CA ASP A 544 -8.51 3.87 -11.31
C ASP A 544 -8.92 5.28 -10.87
N MET A 545 -8.03 6.26 -11.06
CA MET A 545 -8.26 7.66 -10.64
C MET A 545 -9.44 8.34 -11.37
N ARG A 546 -10.00 7.71 -12.41
CA ARG A 546 -11.20 8.19 -13.11
C ARG A 546 -12.50 7.74 -12.43
N CYS A 547 -12.43 6.83 -11.45
CA CYS A 547 -13.57 6.44 -10.63
C CYS A 547 -14.03 7.62 -9.78
N ALA A 548 -15.28 8.05 -9.98
CA ALA A 548 -15.86 9.20 -9.27
C ALA A 548 -16.91 8.79 -8.24
N GLY A 549 -17.55 7.63 -8.42
CA GLY A 549 -18.56 7.09 -7.51
C GLY A 549 -18.34 5.62 -7.16
N VAL A 550 -18.73 5.27 -5.93
CA VAL A 550 -18.83 3.89 -5.47
C VAL A 550 -20.27 3.64 -4.99
N TRP A 551 -20.91 2.63 -5.54
CA TRP A 551 -22.33 2.35 -5.40
C TRP A 551 -22.58 1.07 -4.60
N MET A 552 -23.70 1.06 -3.88
CA MET A 552 -24.26 -0.10 -3.19
C MET A 552 -25.78 -0.04 -3.26
N GLU A 553 -26.41 -1.19 -3.47
CA GLU A 553 -27.86 -1.35 -3.55
C GLU A 553 -28.41 -2.31 -2.47
N PRO A 554 -28.28 -1.99 -1.17
CA PRO A 554 -28.85 -2.84 -0.14
C PRO A 554 -30.38 -2.90 -0.25
N ARG A 555 -30.98 -4.01 0.20
CA ARG A 555 -32.43 -4.08 0.32
C ARG A 555 -32.95 -2.98 1.25
N VAL A 556 -34.13 -2.44 0.93
CA VAL A 556 -34.78 -1.37 1.71
C VAL A 556 -35.07 -1.79 3.17
N ASP A 557 -35.23 -3.09 3.42
CA ASP A 557 -35.46 -3.68 4.75
C ASP A 557 -34.16 -4.02 5.50
N ASN A 558 -32.98 -3.78 4.91
CA ASN A 558 -31.68 -4.03 5.54
C ASN A 558 -31.26 -2.88 6.47
N LEU A 559 -32.02 -2.70 7.57
CA LEU A 559 -31.87 -1.60 8.51
C LEU A 559 -30.79 -1.81 9.59
N LYS A 560 -30.10 -2.96 9.62
CA LYS A 560 -29.25 -3.41 10.74
C LYS A 560 -27.81 -3.72 10.37
#